data_AF-A0A7W8L5Y7-F1
#
_entry.id   AF-A0A7W8L5Y7-F1
#
_cell.length_a   1.000
_cell.length_b   1.000
_cell.length_c   1.000
_cell.angle_alpha   90.00
_cell.angle_beta   90.00
_cell.angle_gamma   90.00
#
_symmetry.space_group_name_H-M   'P 1'
#
loop_
_entity.id
_entity.type
_entity.pdbx_description
1 polymer ?
#
loop_
_entity_poly.entity_id
_entity_poly.type
_entity_poly.pdbx_seq_one_letter_code
_entity_poly.pdbx_strand_id
1 'polypeptide(L)'
;MSFDSLGLSEPLVRAVNELGYTSPTPIQTQAIPAVLNGGDLLAGAQTGTGKTAGFTLPILQRLNSMSPAAGGKRVVRALILTPTRELAAQVEESVRAYGKYLKLKSTVMFGGVGINPQIDALKRGVDIVVATPGRLLDHMQQKTIDLSHLEILVLDEADRMLDMGFIHDIKRVLAKLPPKRQNLLFSATFSDEIKALADSLLDSPALIEVARRNTTAETVAQKIHPVDRDRKRELLTHLIRQHNWFQVLVFTRTKHGANRLAEQLTKDGISALAIHGNKSQSARTRALAEFKDGTLQVLVATDIAARGIDIDQLPHVVNFDLPNVPEDYVHRIGRTGRAGATGEAVSLVCVDELQLLKDIEKLIKRPVPQEVIAGFEPDPTAKPEPIQRRGQGGGGRSQRQGQGAGRRDGAAGGGASAKPAQGSGQRSGQRASNAQPAPRPQGAKPAGNGGQPRRDTQRHDDRPRAAAHDGAPAHHAPRKPQGNRSPNGNPGALLGGGVKRNDAPRGGQPSRNGDRGR
;
A
#
# COMPACT_ATOMS: atom_id res chain seq x y z
N MET A 1 5.97 13.10 -26.15
CA MET A 1 6.05 14.10 -25.08
C MET A 1 6.93 13.52 -23.99
N SER A 2 7.74 14.33 -23.32
CA SER A 2 8.79 13.90 -22.39
C SER A 2 8.77 14.75 -21.11
N PHE A 3 9.42 14.31 -20.03
CA PHE A 3 9.23 14.93 -18.70
C PHE A 3 9.74 16.39 -18.60
N ASP A 4 10.73 16.76 -19.40
CA ASP A 4 11.19 18.14 -19.60
C ASP A 4 10.06 19.07 -20.10
N SER A 5 9.25 18.59 -21.05
CA SER A 5 8.13 19.35 -21.62
C SER A 5 6.94 19.53 -20.66
N LEU A 6 7.00 18.99 -19.43
CA LEU A 6 5.98 19.15 -18.39
C LEU A 6 6.31 20.24 -17.36
N GLY A 7 7.34 21.08 -17.59
CA GLY A 7 7.69 22.20 -16.71
C GLY A 7 8.48 21.78 -15.44
N LEU A 8 9.13 20.62 -15.48
CA LEU A 8 9.99 20.12 -14.40
C LEU A 8 11.44 20.60 -14.58
N SER A 9 12.11 20.94 -13.48
CA SER A 9 13.53 21.32 -13.49
C SER A 9 14.47 20.14 -13.76
N GLU A 10 15.67 20.42 -14.28
CA GLU A 10 16.70 19.40 -14.58
C GLU A 10 16.94 18.40 -13.42
N PRO A 11 17.05 18.81 -12.13
CA PRO A 11 17.26 17.86 -11.04
C PRO A 11 16.16 16.81 -10.90
N LEU A 12 14.91 17.14 -11.25
CA LEU A 12 13.78 16.22 -11.25
C LEU A 12 13.75 15.36 -12.50
N VAL A 13 13.91 15.95 -13.68
CA VAL A 13 13.97 15.21 -14.96
C VAL A 13 15.12 14.19 -14.94
N ARG A 14 16.26 14.57 -14.37
CA ARG A 14 17.40 13.69 -14.12
C ARG A 14 17.04 12.52 -13.20
N ALA A 15 16.43 12.78 -12.03
CA ALA A 15 16.06 11.71 -11.10
C ALA A 15 15.05 10.73 -11.73
N VAL A 16 14.09 11.23 -12.51
CA VAL A 16 13.11 10.46 -13.27
C VAL A 16 13.78 9.60 -14.34
N ASN A 17 14.74 10.14 -15.10
CA ASN A 17 15.50 9.40 -16.09
C ASN A 17 16.41 8.32 -15.47
N GLU A 18 17.05 8.61 -14.33
CA GLU A 18 17.87 7.63 -13.58
C GLU A 18 17.03 6.48 -12.98
N LEU A 19 15.72 6.66 -12.83
CA LEU A 19 14.74 5.61 -12.47
C LEU A 19 14.16 4.88 -13.70
N GLY A 20 14.65 5.17 -14.90
CA GLY A 20 14.25 4.51 -16.15
C GLY A 20 12.94 5.00 -16.78
N TYR A 21 12.37 6.13 -16.31
CA TYR A 21 11.08 6.63 -16.79
C TYR A 21 11.24 7.40 -18.10
N THR A 22 11.04 6.73 -19.24
CA THR A 22 11.30 7.28 -20.58
C THR A 22 10.19 8.18 -21.15
N SER A 23 8.97 8.11 -20.63
CA SER A 23 7.84 8.93 -21.08
C SER A 23 6.76 9.05 -19.99
N PRO A 24 6.10 10.22 -19.87
CA PRO A 24 5.03 10.41 -18.89
C PRO A 24 3.76 9.63 -19.28
N THR A 25 3.09 9.07 -18.28
CA THR A 25 1.79 8.40 -18.49
C THR A 25 0.68 9.42 -18.77
N PRO A 26 -0.51 9.00 -19.29
CA PRO A 26 -1.59 9.94 -19.58
C PRO A 26 -2.14 10.70 -18.36
N ILE A 27 -1.99 10.15 -17.15
CA ILE A 27 -2.34 10.88 -15.90
C ILE A 27 -1.23 11.87 -15.52
N GLN A 28 0.06 11.51 -15.66
CA GLN A 28 1.17 12.41 -15.40
C GLN A 28 1.17 13.62 -16.35
N THR A 29 0.90 13.36 -17.64
CA THR A 29 0.83 14.37 -18.70
C THR A 29 -0.19 15.48 -18.42
N GLN A 30 -1.31 15.14 -17.77
CA GLN A 30 -2.37 16.11 -17.43
C GLN A 30 -2.22 16.67 -16.00
N ALA A 31 -1.91 15.80 -15.03
CA ALA A 31 -1.83 16.19 -13.62
C ALA A 31 -0.61 17.06 -13.31
N ILE A 32 0.56 16.80 -13.90
CA ILE A 32 1.78 17.55 -13.57
C ILE A 32 1.61 19.05 -13.90
N PRO A 33 1.18 19.45 -15.13
CA PRO A 33 0.88 20.86 -15.42
C PRO A 33 -0.22 21.45 -14.53
N ALA A 34 -1.30 20.70 -14.26
CA ALA A 34 -2.41 21.16 -13.41
C ALA A 34 -1.95 21.48 -11.98
N VAL A 35 -1.12 20.62 -11.37
CA VAL A 35 -0.59 20.84 -10.02
C VAL A 35 0.43 21.98 -10.00
N LEU A 36 1.26 22.13 -11.04
CA LEU A 36 2.21 23.27 -11.16
C LEU A 36 1.49 24.62 -11.24
N ASN A 37 0.36 24.70 -11.94
CA ASN A 37 -0.49 25.89 -12.00
C ASN A 37 -1.10 26.28 -10.64
N GLY A 38 -1.08 25.38 -9.66
CA GLY A 38 -1.33 25.68 -8.25
C GLY A 38 -2.79 25.63 -7.78
N GLY A 39 -3.74 25.39 -8.69
CA GLY A 39 -5.16 25.14 -8.37
C GLY A 39 -5.41 23.69 -7.90
N ASP A 40 -6.61 23.44 -7.39
CA ASP A 40 -6.97 22.12 -6.85
C ASP A 40 -7.25 21.10 -7.96
N LEU A 41 -7.15 19.81 -7.62
CA LEU A 41 -7.25 18.69 -8.57
C LEU A 41 -8.09 17.55 -8.00
N LEU A 42 -9.04 17.07 -8.80
CA LEU A 42 -9.72 15.80 -8.61
C LEU A 42 -9.32 14.85 -9.76
N ALA A 43 -8.54 13.82 -9.41
CA ALA A 43 -7.92 12.90 -10.35
C ALA A 43 -8.43 11.45 -10.16
N GLY A 44 -9.19 10.97 -11.13
CA GLY A 44 -9.65 9.58 -11.23
C GLY A 44 -8.65 8.75 -12.03
N ALA A 45 -7.88 7.90 -11.37
CA ALA A 45 -7.00 6.94 -12.02
C ALA A 45 -6.70 5.72 -11.12
N GLN A 46 -6.60 4.54 -11.74
CA GLN A 46 -6.25 3.29 -11.04
C GLN A 46 -4.79 3.29 -10.57
N THR A 47 -4.42 2.47 -9.57
CA THR A 47 -3.10 2.52 -8.88
C THR A 47 -1.90 2.65 -9.85
N GLY A 48 -1.61 1.61 -10.63
CA GLY A 48 -0.43 1.53 -11.53
C GLY A 48 -0.48 2.38 -12.80
N THR A 49 -1.25 3.47 -12.81
CA THR A 49 -1.21 4.50 -13.86
C THR A 49 -0.08 5.51 -13.65
N GLY A 50 0.63 5.44 -12.51
CA GLY A 50 1.73 6.36 -12.18
C GLY A 50 1.30 7.63 -11.45
N LYS A 51 0.14 7.62 -10.77
CA LYS A 51 -0.39 8.72 -9.95
C LYS A 51 0.66 9.36 -9.04
N THR A 52 1.48 8.56 -8.36
CA THR A 52 2.47 9.02 -7.39
C THR A 52 3.43 10.05 -7.98
N ALA A 53 4.04 9.77 -9.15
CA ALA A 53 4.88 10.74 -9.85
C ALA A 53 4.06 11.96 -10.32
N GLY A 54 2.80 11.75 -10.70
CA GLY A 54 1.85 12.79 -11.11
C GLY A 54 1.58 13.87 -10.07
N PHE A 55 1.67 13.57 -8.76
CA PHE A 55 1.59 14.58 -7.69
C PHE A 55 2.94 14.89 -7.04
N THR A 56 3.84 13.92 -6.86
CA THR A 56 5.12 14.16 -6.15
C THR A 56 6.09 15.04 -6.95
N LEU A 57 6.21 14.85 -8.27
CA LEU A 57 7.08 15.68 -9.12
C LEU A 57 6.71 17.18 -9.08
N PRO A 58 5.44 17.58 -9.32
CA PRO A 58 5.08 19.00 -9.25
C PRO A 58 5.12 19.55 -7.81
N ILE A 59 4.83 18.74 -6.77
CA ILE A 59 5.02 19.17 -5.37
C ILE A 59 6.49 19.47 -5.09
N LEU A 60 7.42 18.58 -5.48
CA LEU A 60 8.86 18.79 -5.33
C LEU A 60 9.32 20.03 -6.11
N GLN A 61 8.82 20.24 -7.33
CA GLN A 61 9.11 21.43 -8.14
C GLN A 61 8.65 22.71 -7.44
N ARG A 62 7.42 22.77 -6.93
CA ARG A 62 6.88 23.94 -6.20
C ARG A 62 7.68 24.21 -4.93
N LEU A 63 7.87 23.20 -4.07
CA LEU A 63 8.56 23.35 -2.78
C LEU A 63 10.04 23.71 -2.90
N ASN A 64 10.68 23.39 -4.02
CA ASN A 64 12.07 23.78 -4.32
C ASN A 64 12.16 25.16 -5.00
N SER A 65 11.13 25.58 -5.73
CA SER A 65 11.05 26.92 -6.34
C SER A 65 10.65 28.01 -5.33
N MET A 66 9.94 27.64 -4.25
CA MET A 66 9.55 28.54 -3.17
C MET A 66 10.65 28.64 -2.11
N SER A 67 10.97 29.88 -1.73
CA SER A 67 11.93 30.19 -0.67
C SER A 67 11.61 29.44 0.64
N PRO A 68 12.62 28.94 1.37
CA PRO A 68 12.42 28.41 2.71
C PRO A 68 11.73 29.42 3.64
N ALA A 69 10.95 28.93 4.61
CA ALA A 69 10.28 29.77 5.59
C ALA A 69 11.28 30.69 6.34
N ALA A 70 10.83 31.93 6.61
CA ALA A 70 11.64 32.94 7.28
C ALA A 70 12.18 32.43 8.63
N GLY A 71 13.47 32.67 8.88
CA GLY A 71 14.18 32.14 10.05
C GLY A 71 14.87 30.79 9.86
N GLY A 72 14.81 30.19 8.66
CA GLY A 72 15.69 29.05 8.27
C GLY A 72 15.37 27.69 8.90
N LYS A 73 14.41 27.63 9.82
CA LYS A 73 13.84 26.38 10.35
C LYS A 73 12.95 25.73 9.28
N ARG A 74 13.18 24.45 8.98
CA ARG A 74 12.29 23.68 8.09
C ARG A 74 10.94 23.41 8.77
N VAL A 75 9.88 23.59 8.01
CA VAL A 75 8.47 23.40 8.43
C VAL A 75 7.76 22.53 7.40
N VAL A 76 6.71 21.82 7.83
CA VAL A 76 5.93 20.93 6.96
C VAL A 76 5.11 21.77 5.99
N ARG A 77 5.47 21.73 4.70
CA ARG A 77 4.81 22.47 3.62
C ARG A 77 3.92 21.58 2.74
N ALA A 78 4.21 20.28 2.66
CA ALA A 78 3.30 19.31 2.04
C ALA A 78 2.96 18.11 2.93
N LEU A 79 1.70 17.69 2.88
CA LEU A 79 1.15 16.55 3.59
C LEU A 79 0.45 15.63 2.59
N ILE A 80 0.84 14.37 2.56
CA ILE A 80 0.22 13.33 1.73
C ILE A 80 -0.42 12.31 2.68
N LEU A 81 -1.74 12.17 2.60
CA LEU A 81 -2.50 11.17 3.33
C LEU A 81 -2.76 9.94 2.47
N THR A 82 -2.52 8.75 3.04
CA THR A 82 -2.68 7.46 2.38
C THR A 82 -3.41 6.46 3.29
N PRO A 83 -4.26 5.55 2.76
CA PRO A 83 -5.01 4.58 3.56
C PRO A 83 -4.13 3.58 4.32
N THR A 84 -3.03 3.11 3.72
CA THR A 84 -2.20 2.05 4.30
C THR A 84 -0.79 2.51 4.62
N ARG A 85 -0.12 1.75 5.49
CA ARG A 85 1.25 2.03 5.95
C ARG A 85 2.28 1.72 4.86
N GLU A 86 1.91 0.76 4.01
CA GLU A 86 2.67 0.28 2.87
C GLU A 86 2.71 1.38 1.80
N LEU A 87 1.55 1.92 1.43
CA LEU A 87 1.47 3.05 0.50
C LEU A 87 2.15 4.30 1.07
N ALA A 88 2.01 4.57 2.38
CA ALA A 88 2.72 5.66 3.04
C ALA A 88 4.25 5.54 2.87
N ALA A 89 4.80 4.33 3.04
CA ALA A 89 6.22 4.06 2.85
C ALA A 89 6.65 4.19 1.38
N GLN A 90 5.87 3.62 0.45
CA GLN A 90 6.15 3.63 -1.00
C GLN A 90 6.08 5.05 -1.59
N VAL A 91 5.15 5.88 -1.11
CA VAL A 91 5.06 7.28 -1.52
C VAL A 91 6.19 8.12 -0.92
N GLU A 92 6.65 7.86 0.30
CA GLU A 92 7.83 8.55 0.86
C GLU A 92 9.13 8.13 0.17
N GLU A 93 9.28 6.85 -0.15
CA GLU A 93 10.37 6.32 -0.98
C GLU A 93 10.37 6.98 -2.37
N SER A 94 9.20 7.11 -3.00
CA SER A 94 9.03 7.84 -4.26
C SER A 94 9.43 9.32 -4.16
N VAL A 95 8.93 10.03 -3.13
CA VAL A 95 9.30 11.43 -2.84
C VAL A 95 10.81 11.59 -2.69
N ARG A 96 11.47 10.65 -2.01
CA ARG A 96 12.93 10.65 -1.81
C ARG A 96 13.70 10.32 -3.09
N ALA A 97 13.21 9.38 -3.90
CA ALA A 97 13.83 8.97 -5.14
C ALA A 97 13.78 10.08 -6.20
N TYR A 98 12.62 10.69 -6.44
CA TYR A 98 12.51 11.85 -7.33
C TYR A 98 13.21 13.09 -6.73
N GLY A 99 13.15 13.27 -5.41
CA GLY A 99 13.78 14.38 -4.69
C GLY A 99 15.30 14.26 -4.52
N LYS A 100 15.94 13.22 -5.05
CA LYS A 100 17.37 12.87 -4.87
C LYS A 100 18.36 14.04 -5.07
N TYR A 101 18.07 14.94 -6.00
CA TYR A 101 18.92 16.09 -6.34
C TYR A 101 18.44 17.42 -5.74
N LEU A 102 17.41 17.41 -4.90
CA LEU A 102 16.82 18.58 -4.26
C LEU A 102 17.21 18.68 -2.79
N LYS A 103 17.25 19.91 -2.25
CA LYS A 103 17.54 20.17 -0.83
C LYS A 103 16.28 20.09 0.04
N LEU A 104 15.36 19.16 -0.24
CA LEU A 104 14.12 18.91 0.50
C LEU A 104 14.27 17.69 1.43
N LYS A 105 13.46 17.62 2.49
CA LYS A 105 13.43 16.47 3.40
C LYS A 105 12.02 15.89 3.56
N SER A 106 11.90 14.58 3.48
CA SER A 106 10.68 13.81 3.70
C SER A 106 10.71 13.02 5.01
N THR A 107 9.53 12.63 5.51
CA THR A 107 9.39 11.54 6.49
C THR A 107 8.03 10.86 6.39
N VAL A 108 7.95 9.63 6.90
CA VAL A 108 6.74 8.80 6.86
C VAL A 108 6.22 8.52 8.28
N MET A 109 4.91 8.64 8.49
CA MET A 109 4.27 8.50 9.80
C MET A 109 3.09 7.52 9.75
N PHE A 110 3.30 6.31 10.27
CA PHE A 110 2.25 5.29 10.40
C PHE A 110 2.25 4.58 11.76
N GLY A 111 1.10 3.96 12.07
CA GLY A 111 0.89 3.16 13.28
C GLY A 111 1.62 1.81 13.25
N GLY A 112 1.63 1.10 14.39
CA GLY A 112 2.24 -0.25 14.49
C GLY A 112 3.78 -0.29 14.52
N VAL A 113 4.44 0.87 14.54
CA VAL A 113 5.85 1.05 14.90
C VAL A 113 5.96 2.12 15.99
N GLY A 114 7.11 2.20 16.67
CA GLY A 114 7.35 3.21 17.70
C GLY A 114 7.24 4.63 17.16
N ILE A 115 6.69 5.55 17.95
CA ILE A 115 6.46 6.95 17.53
C ILE A 115 7.71 7.83 17.65
N ASN A 116 8.63 7.51 18.57
CA ASN A 116 9.82 8.33 18.83
C ASN A 116 10.70 8.58 17.58
N PRO A 117 11.01 7.59 16.71
CA PRO A 117 11.73 7.85 15.46
C PRO A 117 11.05 8.84 14.51
N GLN A 118 9.71 8.88 14.51
CA GLN A 118 8.90 9.82 13.72
C GLN A 118 8.97 11.23 14.36
N ILE A 119 8.84 11.32 15.70
CA ILE A 119 9.05 12.57 16.45
C ILE A 119 10.46 13.14 16.23
N ASP A 120 11.50 12.30 16.27
CA ASP A 120 12.88 12.73 16.10
C ASP A 120 13.19 13.11 14.64
N ALA A 121 12.47 12.57 13.65
CA ALA A 121 12.50 13.07 12.28
C ALA A 121 11.91 14.48 12.17
N LEU A 122 10.74 14.72 12.78
CA LEU A 122 10.11 16.05 12.84
C LEU A 122 11.01 17.09 13.54
N LYS A 123 11.66 16.73 14.66
CA LYS A 123 12.65 17.59 15.35
C LYS A 123 13.83 18.00 14.47
N ARG A 124 14.28 17.14 13.53
CA ARG A 124 15.36 17.44 12.57
C ARG A 124 14.93 18.34 11.40
N GLY A 125 13.65 18.72 11.35
CA GLY A 125 13.04 19.56 10.33
C GLY A 125 12.83 18.83 9.01
N VAL A 126 11.58 18.76 8.55
CA VAL A 126 11.16 18.14 7.28
C VAL A 126 10.24 19.08 6.52
N ASP A 127 10.23 18.97 5.19
CA ASP A 127 9.39 19.76 4.28
C ASP A 127 8.11 19.00 3.89
N ILE A 128 8.21 17.67 3.78
CA ILE A 128 7.15 16.78 3.30
C ILE A 128 6.87 15.69 4.34
N VAL A 129 5.60 15.46 4.63
CA VAL A 129 5.13 14.38 5.50
C VAL A 129 4.18 13.47 4.72
N VAL A 130 4.44 12.17 4.74
CA VAL A 130 3.51 11.14 4.24
C VAL A 130 2.94 10.38 5.43
N ALA A 131 1.61 10.26 5.56
CA ALA A 131 1.02 9.72 6.77
C ALA A 131 -0.29 8.92 6.58
N THR A 132 -0.49 7.92 7.43
CA THR A 132 -1.83 7.33 7.64
C THR A 132 -2.64 8.21 8.60
N PRO A 133 -3.93 8.53 8.33
CA PRO A 133 -4.70 9.53 9.10
C PRO A 133 -4.64 9.37 10.63
N GLY A 134 -4.86 8.16 11.15
CA GLY A 134 -4.84 7.91 12.61
C GLY A 134 -3.49 8.24 13.27
N ARG A 135 -2.36 7.92 12.63
CA ARG A 135 -1.03 8.25 13.19
C ARG A 135 -0.74 9.76 13.12
N LEU A 136 -1.23 10.45 12.09
CA LEU A 136 -1.11 11.90 12.04
C LEU A 136 -1.86 12.54 13.22
N LEU A 137 -3.06 12.04 13.54
CA LEU A 137 -3.83 12.50 14.71
C LEU A 137 -3.11 12.23 16.03
N ASP A 138 -2.41 11.09 16.20
CA ASP A 138 -1.55 10.87 17.37
C ASP A 138 -0.49 11.97 17.52
N HIS A 139 0.20 12.29 16.41
CA HIS A 139 1.25 13.32 16.39
C HIS A 139 0.71 14.71 16.70
N MET A 140 -0.47 15.05 16.17
CA MET A 140 -1.18 16.30 16.43
C MET A 140 -1.66 16.40 17.89
N GLN A 141 -2.22 15.32 18.45
CA GLN A 141 -2.68 15.27 19.84
C GLN A 141 -1.50 15.45 20.82
N GLN A 142 -0.34 14.84 20.51
CA GLN A 142 0.90 15.00 21.28
C GLN A 142 1.64 16.32 20.99
N LYS A 143 1.13 17.17 20.09
CA LYS A 143 1.77 18.43 19.65
C LYS A 143 3.20 18.26 19.14
N THR A 144 3.48 17.14 18.50
CA THR A 144 4.82 16.78 17.97
C THR A 144 5.03 17.16 16.51
N ILE A 145 3.93 17.45 15.79
CA ILE A 145 3.94 18.01 14.43
C ILE A 145 3.27 19.39 14.44
N ASP A 146 3.76 20.27 13.58
CA ASP A 146 3.15 21.56 13.26
C ASP A 146 2.80 21.57 11.76
N LEU A 147 1.58 21.99 11.44
CA LEU A 147 1.00 22.05 10.10
C LEU A 147 0.51 23.47 9.75
N SER A 148 0.81 24.47 10.58
CA SER A 148 0.41 25.87 10.37
C SER A 148 0.97 26.50 9.09
N HIS A 149 2.04 25.94 8.55
CA HIS A 149 2.70 26.34 7.31
C HIS A 149 2.43 25.39 6.13
N LEU A 150 1.35 24.59 6.19
CA LEU A 150 1.01 23.65 5.12
C LEU A 150 0.49 24.37 3.87
N GLU A 151 1.19 24.21 2.75
CA GLU A 151 0.92 24.81 1.44
C GLU A 151 0.14 23.85 0.52
N ILE A 152 0.36 22.54 0.64
CA ILE A 152 -0.23 21.50 -0.23
C ILE A 152 -0.71 20.30 0.61
N LEU A 153 -1.94 19.86 0.36
CA LEU A 153 -2.52 18.60 0.85
C LEU A 153 -2.77 17.63 -0.32
N VAL A 154 -2.45 16.36 -0.12
CA VAL A 154 -2.83 15.26 -1.02
C VAL A 154 -3.63 14.21 -0.25
N LEU A 155 -4.74 13.74 -0.82
CA LEU A 155 -5.41 12.51 -0.43
C LEU A 155 -5.21 11.48 -1.56
N ASP A 156 -4.43 10.42 -1.35
CA ASP A 156 -4.25 9.35 -2.35
C ASP A 156 -4.95 8.04 -1.90
N GLU A 157 -5.49 7.32 -2.89
CA GLU A 157 -6.49 6.25 -2.73
C GLU A 157 -7.60 6.67 -1.74
N ALA A 158 -8.20 7.83 -1.99
CA ALA A 158 -9.19 8.46 -1.12
C ALA A 158 -10.45 7.60 -0.93
N ASP A 159 -10.89 6.89 -1.97
CA ASP A 159 -11.96 5.89 -1.89
C ASP A 159 -11.60 4.76 -0.90
N ARG A 160 -10.36 4.30 -0.91
CA ARG A 160 -9.88 3.30 0.05
C ARG A 160 -9.73 3.85 1.47
N MET A 161 -9.59 5.16 1.66
CA MET A 161 -9.71 5.78 2.99
C MET A 161 -11.15 5.82 3.49
N LEU A 162 -12.14 5.97 2.60
CA LEU A 162 -13.57 5.87 2.94
C LEU A 162 -13.96 4.43 3.29
N ASP A 163 -13.58 3.45 2.46
CA ASP A 163 -13.78 2.00 2.71
C ASP A 163 -13.27 1.56 4.10
N MET A 164 -12.19 2.18 4.57
CA MET A 164 -11.54 1.87 5.85
C MET A 164 -12.09 2.70 7.04
N GLY A 165 -13.10 3.54 6.80
CA GLY A 165 -13.75 4.37 7.83
C GLY A 165 -12.97 5.62 8.24
N PHE A 166 -11.86 5.96 7.57
CA PHE A 166 -11.03 7.11 7.93
C PHE A 166 -11.65 8.47 7.59
N ILE A 167 -12.87 8.54 7.04
CA ILE A 167 -13.59 9.79 6.78
C ILE A 167 -13.69 10.69 8.04
N HIS A 168 -13.88 10.10 9.22
CA HIS A 168 -13.89 10.85 10.49
C HIS A 168 -12.49 11.34 10.89
N ASP A 169 -11.43 10.58 10.57
CA ASP A 169 -10.05 10.98 10.86
C ASP A 169 -9.60 12.11 9.92
N ILE A 170 -9.90 11.97 8.62
CA ILE A 170 -9.66 13.01 7.60
C ILE A 170 -10.37 14.30 8.02
N LYS A 171 -11.66 14.28 8.36
CA LYS A 171 -12.38 15.48 8.83
C LYS A 171 -11.74 16.11 10.07
N ARG A 172 -11.19 15.32 11.01
CA ARG A 172 -10.45 15.83 12.18
C ARG A 172 -9.08 16.44 11.82
N VAL A 173 -8.40 15.91 10.80
CA VAL A 173 -7.16 16.51 10.27
C VAL A 173 -7.47 17.82 9.55
N LEU A 174 -8.40 17.81 8.60
CA LEU A 174 -8.80 18.98 7.79
C LEU A 174 -9.17 20.19 8.65
N ALA A 175 -9.91 19.98 9.74
CA ALA A 175 -10.30 21.02 10.70
C ALA A 175 -9.14 21.63 11.52
N LYS A 176 -7.88 21.29 11.20
CA LYS A 176 -6.65 21.84 11.78
C LYS A 176 -5.62 22.30 10.75
N LEU A 177 -5.92 22.20 9.45
CA LEU A 177 -5.04 22.67 8.38
C LEU A 177 -5.29 24.16 8.08
N PRO A 178 -4.31 24.90 7.52
CA PRO A 178 -4.53 26.26 7.02
C PRO A 178 -5.66 26.28 5.98
N PRO A 179 -6.55 27.30 5.98
CA PRO A 179 -7.67 27.35 5.05
C PRO A 179 -7.22 27.57 3.60
N LYS A 180 -6.16 28.37 3.39
CA LYS A 180 -5.56 28.61 2.07
C LYS A 180 -4.38 27.66 1.85
N ARG A 181 -4.59 26.65 1.01
CA ARG A 181 -3.63 25.62 0.57
C ARG A 181 -4.14 25.03 -0.75
N GLN A 182 -3.27 24.37 -1.53
CA GLN A 182 -3.69 23.53 -2.65
C GLN A 182 -4.16 22.17 -2.11
N ASN A 183 -5.24 21.61 -2.66
CA ASN A 183 -5.76 20.28 -2.33
C ASN A 183 -5.78 19.40 -3.59
N LEU A 184 -5.19 18.21 -3.49
CA LEU A 184 -5.19 17.20 -4.56
C LEU A 184 -5.88 15.94 -4.05
N LEU A 185 -6.92 15.47 -4.73
CA LEU A 185 -7.65 14.24 -4.39
C LEU A 185 -7.49 13.22 -5.51
N PHE A 186 -6.82 12.11 -5.21
CA PHE A 186 -6.60 10.99 -6.11
C PHE A 186 -7.45 9.79 -5.66
N SER A 187 -8.24 9.26 -6.59
CA SER A 187 -9.17 8.14 -6.34
C SER A 187 -9.13 7.14 -7.49
N ALA A 188 -9.42 5.86 -7.24
CA ALA A 188 -9.67 4.90 -8.31
C ALA A 188 -11.14 4.93 -8.79
N THR A 189 -12.04 5.48 -7.97
CA THR A 189 -13.49 5.51 -8.20
C THR A 189 -14.11 6.88 -7.91
N PHE A 190 -15.21 7.18 -8.60
CA PHE A 190 -16.08 8.32 -8.34
C PHE A 190 -17.42 7.83 -7.78
N SER A 191 -17.40 7.38 -6.53
CA SER A 191 -18.62 7.18 -5.72
C SER A 191 -19.22 8.53 -5.30
N ASP A 192 -20.48 8.56 -4.92
CA ASP A 192 -21.12 9.81 -4.46
C ASP A 192 -20.55 10.30 -3.12
N GLU A 193 -19.99 9.40 -2.30
CA GLU A 193 -19.22 9.77 -1.11
C GLU A 193 -17.89 10.45 -1.47
N ILE A 194 -17.23 10.06 -2.57
CA ILE A 194 -16.01 10.71 -3.07
C ILE A 194 -16.31 12.08 -3.68
N LYS A 195 -17.45 12.23 -4.37
CA LYS A 195 -17.94 13.55 -4.80
C LYS A 195 -18.18 14.44 -3.58
N ALA A 196 -18.97 13.98 -2.61
CA ALA A 196 -19.25 14.73 -1.39
C ALA A 196 -17.99 15.06 -0.56
N LEU A 197 -16.94 14.23 -0.60
CA LEU A 197 -15.64 14.57 -0.04
C LEU A 197 -14.96 15.69 -0.86
N ALA A 198 -14.89 15.55 -2.18
CA ALA A 198 -14.30 16.53 -3.08
C ALA A 198 -14.98 17.91 -2.96
N ASP A 199 -16.30 17.95 -3.04
CA ASP A 199 -17.15 19.15 -2.91
C ASP A 199 -16.97 19.84 -1.55
N SER A 200 -16.53 19.10 -0.52
CA SER A 200 -16.26 19.63 0.83
C SER A 200 -14.81 20.06 1.07
N LEU A 201 -13.92 19.83 0.09
CA LEU A 201 -12.46 19.93 0.26
C LEU A 201 -11.76 20.78 -0.80
N LEU A 202 -12.23 20.74 -2.04
CA LEU A 202 -11.56 21.31 -3.21
C LEU A 202 -12.25 22.62 -3.64
N ASP A 203 -11.45 23.64 -3.98
CA ASP A 203 -11.97 24.85 -4.64
C ASP A 203 -11.79 24.73 -6.16
N SER A 204 -12.90 24.75 -6.89
CA SER A 204 -12.95 24.84 -8.36
C SER A 204 -11.98 23.88 -9.09
N PRO A 205 -11.92 22.58 -8.72
CA PRO A 205 -10.82 21.71 -9.11
C PRO A 205 -10.80 21.37 -10.60
N ALA A 206 -9.60 21.18 -11.13
CA ALA A 206 -9.42 20.49 -12.41
C ALA A 206 -9.95 19.04 -12.29
N LEU A 207 -10.67 18.57 -13.29
CA LEU A 207 -11.19 17.20 -13.38
C LEU A 207 -10.36 16.40 -14.40
N ILE A 208 -9.72 15.33 -13.95
CA ILE A 208 -8.90 14.45 -14.79
C ILE A 208 -9.33 12.99 -14.57
N GLU A 209 -9.97 12.37 -15.56
CA GLU A 209 -10.30 10.94 -15.55
C GLU A 209 -9.46 10.19 -16.59
N VAL A 210 -8.62 9.24 -16.14
CA VAL A 210 -7.70 8.48 -17.00
C VAL A 210 -8.04 6.99 -16.95
N ALA A 211 -8.50 6.51 -18.11
CA ALA A 211 -9.19 5.25 -18.35
C ALA A 211 -10.64 5.21 -17.83
N ARG A 212 -11.54 4.62 -18.63
CA ARG A 212 -12.95 4.45 -18.27
C ARG A 212 -13.09 3.43 -17.13
N ARG A 213 -14.21 3.47 -16.41
CA ARG A 213 -14.60 2.37 -15.50
C ARG A 213 -14.51 1.02 -16.23
N ASN A 214 -13.97 0.01 -15.54
CA ASN A 214 -13.80 -1.39 -15.96
C ASN A 214 -12.76 -1.75 -17.03
N THR A 215 -11.96 -0.82 -17.61
CA THR A 215 -10.99 -1.20 -18.67
C THR A 215 -9.95 -2.25 -18.24
N THR A 216 -9.64 -2.37 -16.94
CA THR A 216 -8.77 -3.42 -16.38
C THR A 216 -9.35 -4.82 -16.58
N ALA A 217 -10.67 -4.97 -16.44
CA ALA A 217 -11.35 -6.22 -16.75
C ALA A 217 -11.36 -6.49 -18.26
N GLU A 218 -11.29 -5.45 -19.10
CA GLU A 218 -11.19 -5.61 -20.56
C GLU A 218 -9.79 -6.09 -20.98
N THR A 219 -8.71 -5.59 -20.36
CA THR A 219 -7.31 -5.90 -20.75
C THR A 219 -6.69 -7.13 -20.07
N VAL A 220 -7.11 -7.48 -18.85
CA VAL A 220 -6.54 -8.63 -18.12
C VAL A 220 -7.15 -9.94 -18.61
N ALA A 221 -6.32 -10.92 -18.97
CA ALA A 221 -6.77 -12.28 -19.24
C ALA A 221 -7.33 -12.89 -17.95
N GLN A 222 -8.63 -13.23 -17.93
CA GLN A 222 -9.31 -13.77 -16.75
C GLN A 222 -9.78 -15.20 -17.01
N LYS A 223 -9.60 -16.05 -16.01
CA LYS A 223 -10.00 -17.46 -16.06
C LYS A 223 -10.57 -17.91 -14.71
N ILE A 224 -11.61 -18.74 -14.75
CA ILE A 224 -12.13 -19.46 -13.61
C ILE A 224 -11.77 -20.93 -13.74
N HIS A 225 -11.29 -21.51 -12.65
CA HIS A 225 -11.28 -22.96 -12.46
C HIS A 225 -12.33 -23.32 -11.40
N PRO A 226 -13.45 -23.95 -11.80
CA PRO A 226 -14.37 -24.57 -10.87
C PRO A 226 -13.65 -25.69 -10.11
N VAL A 227 -13.75 -25.71 -8.78
CA VAL A 227 -13.08 -26.72 -7.93
C VAL A 227 -13.77 -26.85 -6.58
N ASP A 228 -13.74 -28.05 -5.99
CA ASP A 228 -14.22 -28.25 -4.61
C ASP A 228 -13.45 -27.41 -3.58
N ARG A 229 -14.15 -26.96 -2.54
CA ARG A 229 -13.62 -26.05 -1.52
C ARG A 229 -12.30 -26.51 -0.92
N ASP A 230 -12.22 -27.78 -0.52
CA ASP A 230 -11.03 -28.35 0.13
C ASP A 230 -9.89 -28.65 -0.86
N ARG A 231 -10.23 -28.81 -2.15
CA ARG A 231 -9.27 -29.15 -3.23
C ARG A 231 -8.59 -27.92 -3.85
N LYS A 232 -9.09 -26.70 -3.57
CA LYS A 232 -8.49 -25.42 -3.99
C LYS A 232 -6.98 -25.33 -3.78
N ARG A 233 -6.47 -25.85 -2.64
CA ARG A 233 -5.02 -25.88 -2.35
C ARG A 233 -4.25 -26.69 -3.37
N GLU A 234 -4.72 -27.91 -3.64
CA GLU A 234 -4.05 -28.86 -4.53
C GLU A 234 -4.08 -28.37 -5.97
N LEU A 235 -5.19 -27.75 -6.39
CA LEU A 235 -5.28 -27.10 -7.70
C LEU A 235 -4.31 -25.91 -7.80
N LEU A 236 -4.16 -25.08 -6.76
CA LEU A 236 -3.15 -24.01 -6.76
C LEU A 236 -1.72 -24.56 -6.86
N THR A 237 -1.37 -25.56 -6.05
CA THR A 237 -0.06 -26.24 -6.09
C THR A 237 0.18 -26.91 -7.45
N HIS A 238 -0.86 -27.47 -8.07
CA HIS A 238 -0.80 -28.07 -9.41
C HIS A 238 -0.52 -27.03 -10.49
N LEU A 239 -1.32 -25.96 -10.58
CA LEU A 239 -1.18 -24.88 -11.56
C LEU A 239 0.20 -24.20 -11.46
N ILE A 240 0.66 -23.87 -10.25
CA ILE A 240 1.98 -23.26 -10.03
C ILE A 240 3.10 -24.16 -10.58
N ARG A 241 3.03 -25.47 -10.36
CA ARG A 241 4.05 -26.43 -10.81
C ARG A 241 3.96 -26.70 -12.32
N GLN A 242 2.75 -26.94 -12.84
CA GLN A 242 2.51 -27.28 -14.25
C GLN A 242 2.94 -26.16 -15.20
N HIS A 243 2.67 -24.92 -14.83
CA HIS A 243 2.99 -23.73 -15.64
C HIS A 243 4.26 -23.01 -15.17
N ASN A 244 4.98 -23.56 -14.17
CA ASN A 244 6.15 -22.96 -13.53
C ASN A 244 5.94 -21.48 -13.13
N TRP A 245 4.78 -21.17 -12.54
CA TRP A 245 4.42 -19.80 -12.18
C TRP A 245 5.35 -19.22 -11.11
N PHE A 246 5.69 -17.94 -11.27
CA PHE A 246 6.58 -17.20 -10.38
C PHE A 246 6.03 -15.78 -10.12
N GLN A 247 6.40 -15.18 -8.99
CA GLN A 247 5.81 -13.93 -8.47
C GLN A 247 4.27 -13.95 -8.47
N VAL A 248 3.67 -14.98 -7.87
CA VAL A 248 2.22 -15.17 -7.81
C VAL A 248 1.62 -14.45 -6.59
N LEU A 249 0.69 -13.52 -6.82
CA LEU A 249 -0.07 -12.88 -5.75
C LEU A 249 -1.41 -13.60 -5.53
N VAL A 250 -1.56 -14.24 -4.37
CA VAL A 250 -2.70 -15.11 -4.04
C VAL A 250 -3.60 -14.44 -3.01
N PHE A 251 -4.83 -14.09 -3.39
CA PHE A 251 -5.81 -13.45 -2.51
C PHE A 251 -6.69 -14.47 -1.77
N THR A 252 -6.74 -14.34 -0.45
CA THR A 252 -7.56 -15.13 0.47
C THR A 252 -8.50 -14.24 1.30
N ARG A 253 -9.63 -14.78 1.72
CA ARG A 253 -10.71 -14.07 2.44
C ARG A 253 -10.35 -13.75 3.89
N THR A 254 -9.43 -14.50 4.52
CA THR A 254 -9.12 -14.33 5.95
C THR A 254 -7.63 -14.43 6.26
N LYS A 255 -7.19 -13.67 7.27
CA LYS A 255 -5.81 -13.70 7.79
C LYS A 255 -5.37 -15.08 8.30
N HIS A 256 -6.29 -15.93 8.72
CA HIS A 256 -6.00 -17.29 9.16
C HIS A 256 -5.82 -18.24 7.96
N GLY A 257 -6.67 -18.10 6.93
CA GLY A 257 -6.47 -18.75 5.64
C GLY A 257 -5.14 -18.38 4.99
N ALA A 258 -4.77 -17.09 5.00
CA ALA A 258 -3.50 -16.62 4.46
C ALA A 258 -2.26 -17.31 5.08
N ASN A 259 -2.21 -17.44 6.42
CA ASN A 259 -1.12 -18.18 7.08
C ASN A 259 -1.16 -19.67 6.73
N ARG A 260 -2.33 -20.31 6.90
CA ARG A 260 -2.48 -21.75 6.64
C ARG A 260 -2.06 -22.11 5.21
N LEU A 261 -2.45 -21.31 4.22
CA LEU A 261 -2.11 -21.53 2.81
C LEU A 261 -0.61 -21.30 2.56
N ALA A 262 0.00 -20.24 3.10
CA ALA A 262 1.45 -20.03 2.97
C ALA A 262 2.28 -21.15 3.64
N GLU A 263 1.87 -21.61 4.82
CA GLU A 263 2.49 -22.74 5.52
C GLU A 263 2.30 -24.07 4.77
N GLN A 264 1.16 -24.27 4.11
CA GLN A 264 0.90 -25.44 3.27
C GLN A 264 1.71 -25.41 1.97
N LEU A 265 1.74 -24.28 1.25
CA LEU A 265 2.57 -24.11 0.05
C LEU A 265 4.06 -24.31 0.36
N THR A 266 4.54 -23.79 1.50
CA THR A 266 5.92 -24.02 1.96
C THR A 266 6.22 -25.50 2.21
N LYS A 267 5.26 -26.28 2.74
CA LYS A 267 5.38 -27.74 2.87
C LYS A 267 5.29 -28.48 1.53
N ASP A 268 4.54 -27.93 0.57
CA ASP A 268 4.53 -28.35 -0.83
C ASP A 268 5.79 -27.87 -1.60
N GLY A 269 6.81 -27.31 -0.93
CA GLY A 269 8.08 -26.88 -1.53
C GLY A 269 8.03 -25.56 -2.31
N ILE A 270 6.92 -24.83 -2.24
CA ILE A 270 6.70 -23.54 -2.91
C ILE A 270 7.01 -22.40 -1.93
N SER A 271 7.97 -21.53 -2.26
CA SER A 271 8.40 -20.43 -1.38
C SER A 271 7.28 -19.41 -1.18
N ALA A 272 6.64 -19.41 0.00
CA ALA A 272 5.41 -18.67 0.25
C ALA A 272 5.37 -17.92 1.60
N LEU A 273 4.88 -16.67 1.59
CA LEU A 273 4.68 -15.87 2.80
C LEU A 273 3.30 -15.21 2.83
N ALA A 274 2.77 -15.01 4.05
CA ALA A 274 1.46 -14.40 4.27
C ALA A 274 1.57 -12.91 4.65
N ILE A 275 0.83 -12.03 3.96
CA ILE A 275 0.70 -10.60 4.26
C ILE A 275 -0.74 -10.23 4.65
N HIS A 276 -0.93 -9.86 5.92
CA HIS A 276 -2.22 -9.51 6.50
C HIS A 276 -2.06 -8.50 7.65
N GLY A 277 -3.12 -7.78 8.03
CA GLY A 277 -3.07 -6.75 9.09
C GLY A 277 -2.60 -7.22 10.48
N ASN A 278 -2.64 -8.52 10.76
CA ASN A 278 -2.10 -9.14 11.99
C ASN A 278 -0.58 -9.47 11.95
N LYS A 279 0.15 -9.21 10.86
CA LYS A 279 1.62 -9.36 10.83
C LYS A 279 2.27 -8.12 11.42
N SER A 280 3.46 -8.26 12.02
CA SER A 280 4.27 -7.09 12.40
C SER A 280 4.67 -6.27 11.17
N GLN A 281 4.93 -4.97 11.36
CA GLN A 281 5.28 -4.10 10.23
C GLN A 281 6.55 -4.59 9.52
N SER A 282 7.57 -5.00 10.28
CA SER A 282 8.80 -5.60 9.75
C SER A 282 8.55 -6.86 8.92
N ALA A 283 7.63 -7.74 9.34
CA ALA A 283 7.28 -8.93 8.57
C ALA A 283 6.53 -8.60 7.27
N ARG A 284 5.69 -7.55 7.25
CA ARG A 284 5.02 -7.06 6.03
C ARG A 284 6.01 -6.44 5.05
N THR A 285 6.90 -5.56 5.53
CA THR A 285 7.97 -4.95 4.72
C THR A 285 8.92 -6.00 4.17
N ARG A 286 9.34 -7.00 4.97
CA ARG A 286 10.20 -8.10 4.50
C ARG A 286 9.53 -8.94 3.41
N ALA A 287 8.31 -9.44 3.65
CA ALA A 287 7.58 -10.25 2.67
C ALA A 287 7.27 -9.49 1.38
N LEU A 288 7.13 -8.16 1.44
CA LEU A 288 6.99 -7.30 0.27
C LEU A 288 8.32 -7.12 -0.50
N ALA A 289 9.43 -6.91 0.20
CA ALA A 289 10.75 -6.81 -0.43
C ALA A 289 11.12 -8.10 -1.16
N GLU A 290 11.02 -9.25 -0.47
CA GLU A 290 11.32 -10.57 -1.03
C GLU A 290 10.41 -10.93 -2.21
N PHE A 291 9.19 -10.38 -2.29
CA PHE A 291 8.32 -10.56 -3.45
C PHE A 291 8.68 -9.62 -4.62
N LYS A 292 9.08 -8.38 -4.32
CA LYS A 292 9.54 -7.41 -5.34
C LYS A 292 10.87 -7.82 -5.98
N ASP A 293 11.82 -8.32 -5.20
CA ASP A 293 13.13 -8.76 -5.70
C ASP A 293 13.12 -10.15 -6.36
N GLY A 294 12.02 -10.89 -6.23
CA GLY A 294 11.84 -12.21 -6.83
C GLY A 294 12.47 -13.37 -6.03
N THR A 295 12.85 -13.17 -4.77
CA THR A 295 13.27 -14.29 -3.90
C THR A 295 12.08 -15.10 -3.35
N LEU A 296 10.87 -14.50 -3.31
CA LEU A 296 9.63 -15.15 -2.91
C LEU A 296 8.76 -15.50 -4.14
N GLN A 297 8.43 -16.80 -4.28
CA GLN A 297 7.60 -17.28 -5.39
C GLN A 297 6.12 -16.89 -5.24
N VAL A 298 5.58 -16.91 -4.01
CA VAL A 298 4.16 -16.68 -3.73
C VAL A 298 3.94 -15.74 -2.54
N LEU A 299 3.19 -14.66 -2.76
CA LEU A 299 2.71 -13.78 -1.69
C LEU A 299 1.21 -14.02 -1.45
N VAL A 300 0.86 -14.55 -0.28
CA VAL A 300 -0.52 -14.85 0.11
C VAL A 300 -1.11 -13.68 0.90
N ALA A 301 -2.09 -12.99 0.34
CA ALA A 301 -2.64 -11.75 0.86
C ALA A 301 -4.10 -11.86 1.32
N THR A 302 -4.53 -10.85 2.09
CA THR A 302 -5.94 -10.48 2.30
C THR A 302 -6.17 -9.09 1.74
N ASP A 303 -7.35 -8.78 1.19
CA ASP A 303 -7.68 -7.49 0.53
C ASP A 303 -7.12 -6.25 1.24
N ILE A 304 -7.49 -6.05 2.51
CA ILE A 304 -7.08 -4.91 3.37
C ILE A 304 -5.55 -4.74 3.43
N ALA A 305 -4.78 -5.81 3.26
CA ALA A 305 -3.33 -5.82 3.41
C ALA A 305 -2.56 -5.75 2.08
N ALA A 306 -3.22 -5.94 0.94
CA ALA A 306 -2.68 -5.75 -0.41
C ALA A 306 -3.21 -4.46 -1.09
N ARG A 307 -4.31 -3.87 -0.60
CA ARG A 307 -4.66 -2.46 -0.90
C ARG A 307 -3.50 -1.55 -0.48
N GLY A 308 -3.19 -0.56 -1.31
CA GLY A 308 -2.00 0.27 -1.11
C GLY A 308 -0.68 -0.51 -1.01
N ILE A 309 -0.54 -1.62 -1.73
CA ILE A 309 0.76 -2.15 -2.11
C ILE A 309 0.95 -1.93 -3.62
N ASP A 310 1.92 -1.10 -3.96
CA ASP A 310 2.56 -1.08 -5.27
C ASP A 310 3.34 -2.39 -5.51
N ILE A 311 2.66 -3.42 -6.01
CA ILE A 311 3.25 -4.44 -6.88
C ILE A 311 2.27 -4.58 -8.07
N ASP A 312 2.49 -3.76 -9.10
CA ASP A 312 1.72 -3.82 -10.34
C ASP A 312 2.57 -4.46 -11.47
N GLN A 313 1.90 -4.94 -12.53
CA GLN A 313 2.51 -5.72 -13.63
C GLN A 313 2.97 -7.14 -13.26
N LEU A 314 2.34 -7.76 -12.25
CA LEU A 314 2.60 -9.17 -11.92
C LEU A 314 2.24 -10.12 -13.06
N PRO A 315 2.99 -11.23 -13.28
CA PRO A 315 2.62 -12.25 -14.26
C PRO A 315 1.28 -12.93 -13.93
N HIS A 316 1.08 -13.28 -12.64
CA HIS A 316 -0.08 -14.06 -12.20
C HIS A 316 -0.72 -13.49 -10.92
N VAL A 317 -2.04 -13.33 -10.95
CA VAL A 317 -2.88 -13.05 -9.77
C VAL A 317 -3.86 -14.21 -9.60
N VAL A 318 -3.97 -14.76 -8.39
CA VAL A 318 -4.93 -15.83 -8.08
C VAL A 318 -5.92 -15.38 -7.03
N ASN A 319 -7.20 -15.40 -7.35
CA ASN A 319 -8.28 -15.38 -6.36
C ASN A 319 -8.47 -16.80 -5.81
N PHE A 320 -7.84 -17.12 -4.67
CA PHE A 320 -8.07 -18.39 -3.98
C PHE A 320 -9.46 -18.41 -3.33
N ASP A 321 -9.89 -17.26 -2.81
CA ASP A 321 -11.25 -16.97 -2.38
C ASP A 321 -11.81 -15.80 -3.21
N LEU A 322 -13.05 -15.86 -3.69
CA LEU A 322 -13.69 -14.66 -4.29
C LEU A 322 -13.96 -13.57 -3.24
N PRO A 323 -13.80 -12.28 -3.58
CA PRO A 323 -14.07 -11.18 -2.65
C PRO A 323 -15.56 -11.07 -2.33
N ASN A 324 -15.89 -10.59 -1.12
CA ASN A 324 -17.27 -10.38 -0.70
C ASN A 324 -17.93 -9.14 -1.36
N VAL A 325 -17.13 -8.30 -2.02
CA VAL A 325 -17.51 -7.05 -2.68
C VAL A 325 -17.00 -7.11 -4.13
N PRO A 326 -17.87 -7.02 -5.15
CA PRO A 326 -17.46 -7.15 -6.56
C PRO A 326 -16.36 -6.18 -7.00
N GLU A 327 -16.37 -4.96 -6.49
CA GLU A 327 -15.42 -3.91 -6.82
C GLU A 327 -13.98 -4.29 -6.42
N ASP A 328 -13.79 -5.07 -5.35
CA ASP A 328 -12.46 -5.56 -4.97
C ASP A 328 -11.90 -6.55 -6.00
N TYR A 329 -12.73 -7.31 -6.72
CA TYR A 329 -12.25 -8.21 -7.78
C TYR A 329 -11.46 -7.44 -8.85
N VAL A 330 -12.02 -6.33 -9.33
CA VAL A 330 -11.38 -5.45 -10.32
C VAL A 330 -10.04 -4.90 -9.79
N HIS A 331 -9.95 -4.60 -8.50
CA HIS A 331 -8.73 -4.11 -7.86
C HIS A 331 -7.67 -5.19 -7.61
N ARG A 332 -8.08 -6.46 -7.46
CA ARG A 332 -7.17 -7.61 -7.37
C ARG A 332 -6.58 -7.94 -8.73
N ILE A 333 -7.42 -8.16 -9.75
CA ILE A 333 -6.97 -8.49 -11.10
C ILE A 333 -6.14 -7.34 -11.71
N GLY A 334 -6.40 -6.10 -11.30
CA GLY A 334 -5.60 -4.94 -11.68
C GLY A 334 -4.13 -4.96 -11.22
N ARG A 335 -3.68 -5.93 -10.42
CA ARG A 335 -2.24 -6.10 -10.11
C ARG A 335 -1.46 -6.77 -11.26
N THR A 336 -2.16 -7.37 -12.23
CA THR A 336 -1.60 -7.96 -13.45
C THR A 336 -2.08 -7.21 -14.72
N GLY A 337 -1.57 -7.59 -15.90
CA GLY A 337 -2.07 -7.15 -17.21
C GLY A 337 -2.08 -5.64 -17.47
N ARG A 338 -1.04 -4.92 -17.03
CA ARG A 338 -0.87 -3.46 -17.22
C ARG A 338 0.26 -3.12 -18.19
N ALA A 339 0.22 -1.92 -18.75
CA ALA A 339 1.25 -1.33 -19.63
C ALA A 339 1.64 -2.17 -20.88
N GLY A 340 0.76 -3.07 -21.34
CA GLY A 340 1.02 -3.94 -22.49
C GLY A 340 1.64 -5.30 -22.14
N ALA A 341 1.93 -5.57 -20.86
CA ALA A 341 2.36 -6.89 -20.42
C ALA A 341 1.19 -7.88 -20.45
N THR A 342 1.42 -9.08 -21.00
CA THR A 342 0.49 -10.21 -20.91
C THR A 342 0.52 -10.80 -19.50
N GLY A 343 -0.62 -10.76 -18.81
CA GLY A 343 -0.72 -11.27 -17.44
C GLY A 343 -2.11 -11.83 -17.14
N GLU A 344 -2.16 -12.85 -16.28
CA GLU A 344 -3.32 -13.70 -16.07
C GLU A 344 -3.90 -13.57 -14.64
N ALA A 345 -5.22 -13.39 -14.57
CA ALA A 345 -5.99 -13.39 -13.33
C ALA A 345 -6.85 -14.66 -13.24
N VAL A 346 -6.38 -15.62 -12.46
CA VAL A 346 -7.05 -16.90 -12.23
C VAL A 346 -7.94 -16.82 -10.99
N SER A 347 -9.07 -17.54 -10.99
CA SER A 347 -10.01 -17.58 -9.88
C SER A 347 -10.42 -19.02 -9.58
N LEU A 348 -10.17 -19.50 -8.36
CA LEU A 348 -10.55 -20.84 -7.91
C LEU A 348 -11.92 -20.74 -7.24
N VAL A 349 -12.97 -21.27 -7.88
CA VAL A 349 -14.36 -21.03 -7.48
C VAL A 349 -15.02 -22.32 -7.01
N CYS A 350 -15.50 -22.34 -5.77
CA CYS A 350 -16.30 -23.44 -5.23
C CYS A 350 -17.80 -23.09 -5.22
N VAL A 351 -18.65 -24.11 -4.97
CA VAL A 351 -20.11 -23.99 -4.98
C VAL A 351 -20.65 -22.89 -4.05
N ASP A 352 -19.96 -22.60 -2.95
CA ASP A 352 -20.31 -21.53 -1.99
C ASP A 352 -20.26 -20.12 -2.62
N GLU A 353 -19.39 -19.92 -3.62
CA GLU A 353 -19.00 -18.61 -4.15
C GLU A 353 -19.76 -18.24 -5.43
N LEU A 354 -20.63 -19.11 -5.94
CA LEU A 354 -21.38 -18.90 -7.19
C LEU A 354 -22.22 -17.61 -7.21
N GLN A 355 -22.67 -17.11 -6.05
CA GLN A 355 -23.33 -15.81 -5.98
C GLN A 355 -22.34 -14.64 -6.06
N LEU A 356 -21.17 -14.74 -5.42
CA LEU A 356 -20.11 -13.73 -5.53
C LEU A 356 -19.62 -13.61 -6.98
N LEU A 357 -19.53 -14.75 -7.69
CA LEU A 357 -19.23 -14.78 -9.12
C LEU A 357 -20.28 -14.00 -9.94
N LYS A 358 -21.58 -14.28 -9.75
CA LYS A 358 -22.66 -13.55 -10.45
C LYS A 358 -22.62 -12.04 -10.17
N ASP A 359 -22.33 -11.65 -8.93
CA ASP A 359 -22.23 -10.24 -8.54
C ASP A 359 -21.01 -9.57 -9.22
N ILE A 360 -19.91 -10.30 -9.42
CA ILE A 360 -18.72 -9.87 -10.17
C ILE A 360 -18.98 -9.76 -11.67
N GLU A 361 -19.56 -10.80 -12.30
CA GLU A 361 -19.88 -10.83 -13.74
C GLU A 361 -20.87 -9.72 -14.11
N LYS A 362 -21.80 -9.41 -13.22
CA LYS A 362 -22.71 -8.25 -13.32
C LYS A 362 -21.98 -6.91 -13.27
N LEU A 363 -20.96 -6.75 -12.42
CA LEU A 363 -20.15 -5.52 -12.34
C LEU A 363 -19.31 -5.33 -13.61
N ILE A 364 -18.63 -6.39 -14.08
CA ILE A 364 -17.77 -6.32 -15.29
C ILE A 364 -18.58 -6.42 -16.61
N LYS A 365 -19.89 -6.68 -16.51
CA LYS A 365 -20.87 -6.78 -17.63
C LYS A 365 -20.58 -7.89 -18.65
N ARG A 366 -19.85 -8.93 -18.26
CA ARG A 366 -19.57 -10.11 -19.09
C ARG A 366 -19.33 -11.35 -18.20
N PRO A 367 -19.63 -12.56 -18.68
CA PRO A 367 -19.17 -13.78 -18.02
C PRO A 367 -17.64 -13.91 -18.10
N VAL A 368 -17.04 -14.62 -17.15
CA VAL A 368 -15.62 -14.96 -17.17
C VAL A 368 -15.44 -16.39 -17.73
N PRO A 369 -14.50 -16.62 -18.68
CA PRO A 369 -14.23 -17.97 -19.19
C PRO A 369 -13.91 -18.97 -18.08
N GLN A 370 -14.52 -20.16 -18.16
CA GLN A 370 -14.33 -21.24 -17.19
C GLN A 370 -13.61 -22.42 -17.85
N GLU A 371 -12.64 -23.00 -17.15
CA GLU A 371 -11.87 -24.16 -17.58
C GLU A 371 -11.76 -25.15 -16.41
N VAL A 372 -12.33 -26.35 -16.54
CA VAL A 372 -12.19 -27.40 -15.53
C VAL A 372 -10.88 -28.14 -15.79
N ILE A 373 -10.00 -28.19 -14.79
CA ILE A 373 -8.75 -28.95 -14.87
C ILE A 373 -9.03 -30.43 -14.59
N ALA A 374 -8.52 -31.31 -15.45
CA ALA A 374 -8.71 -32.75 -15.34
C ALA A 374 -8.21 -33.30 -13.98
N GLY A 375 -9.03 -34.12 -13.33
CA GLY A 375 -8.79 -34.61 -11.97
C GLY A 375 -9.15 -33.60 -10.87
N PHE A 376 -9.60 -32.39 -11.18
CA PHE A 376 -10.06 -31.35 -10.25
C PHE A 376 -11.54 -30.95 -10.47
N GLU A 377 -12.31 -31.82 -11.11
CA GLU A 377 -13.74 -31.68 -11.34
C GLU A 377 -14.49 -31.48 -10.00
N PRO A 378 -15.39 -30.48 -9.88
CA PRO A 378 -16.24 -30.34 -8.70
C PRO A 378 -17.25 -31.47 -8.54
N ASP A 379 -17.56 -31.84 -7.30
CA ASP A 379 -18.67 -32.75 -7.00
C ASP A 379 -20.02 -32.08 -7.29
N PRO A 380 -20.84 -32.58 -8.26
CA PRO A 380 -22.13 -31.99 -8.59
C PRO A 380 -23.19 -32.13 -7.49
N THR A 381 -22.91 -32.92 -6.44
CA THR A 381 -23.76 -33.09 -5.25
C THR A 381 -23.36 -32.19 -4.07
N ALA A 382 -22.24 -31.47 -4.18
CA ALA A 382 -21.73 -30.59 -3.14
C ALA A 382 -22.73 -29.48 -2.79
N LYS A 383 -22.98 -29.29 -1.49
CA LYS A 383 -23.94 -28.29 -0.99
C LYS A 383 -23.22 -27.00 -0.58
N PRO A 384 -23.69 -25.82 -1.05
CA PRO A 384 -23.09 -24.55 -0.65
C PRO A 384 -23.28 -24.27 0.84
N GLU A 385 -22.20 -23.87 1.51
CA GLU A 385 -22.20 -23.42 2.89
C GLU A 385 -22.20 -21.89 3.02
N PRO A 386 -22.69 -21.32 4.14
CA PRO A 386 -22.70 -19.87 4.33
C PRO A 386 -21.28 -19.27 4.44
N ILE A 387 -20.84 -18.56 3.40
CA ILE A 387 -19.64 -17.72 3.46
C ILE A 387 -19.82 -16.69 4.58
N GLN A 388 -18.97 -16.76 5.62
CA GLN A 388 -19.04 -15.88 6.78
C GLN A 388 -18.63 -14.43 6.43
N ARG A 389 -19.61 -13.64 5.95
CA ARG A 389 -19.50 -12.19 5.67
C ARG A 389 -19.31 -11.37 6.95
N ARG A 390 -18.11 -11.45 7.55
CA ARG A 390 -17.79 -10.78 8.82
C ARG A 390 -17.43 -9.30 8.61
N GLY A 391 -18.44 -8.43 8.41
CA GLY A 391 -18.16 -7.04 8.01
C GLY A 391 -19.25 -5.96 8.09
N GLN A 392 -20.43 -6.17 8.68
CA GLN A 392 -21.37 -5.04 8.90
C GLN A 392 -22.31 -5.23 10.09
N GLY A 393 -22.32 -4.26 11.01
CA GLY A 393 -23.38 -4.04 12.02
C GLY A 393 -23.38 -4.91 13.29
N GLY A 394 -23.65 -4.25 14.43
CA GLY A 394 -24.45 -4.79 15.54
C GLY A 394 -23.79 -5.76 16.53
N GLY A 395 -23.75 -5.35 17.81
CA GLY A 395 -23.50 -6.28 18.92
C GLY A 395 -24.75 -7.08 19.29
N GLY A 396 -24.86 -8.31 18.78
CA GLY A 396 -25.93 -9.26 19.13
C GLY A 396 -25.56 -10.12 20.34
N ARG A 397 -26.37 -10.08 21.41
CA ARG A 397 -26.19 -10.92 22.61
C ARG A 397 -26.56 -12.37 22.27
N SER A 398 -25.77 -13.35 22.73
CA SER A 398 -26.06 -14.77 22.48
C SER A 398 -27.38 -15.19 23.12
N GLN A 399 -28.39 -15.45 22.28
CA GLN A 399 -29.71 -15.88 22.71
C GLN A 399 -29.72 -17.42 22.82
N ARG A 400 -29.26 -17.94 23.97
CA ARG A 400 -29.42 -19.35 24.30
C ARG A 400 -30.90 -19.70 24.41
N GLN A 401 -31.36 -20.58 23.53
CA GLN A 401 -32.68 -21.20 23.62
C GLN A 401 -32.46 -22.70 23.84
N GLY A 402 -33.14 -23.27 24.85
CA GLY A 402 -33.05 -24.67 25.24
C GLY A 402 -34.23 -25.05 26.12
N GLN A 403 -34.84 -26.20 25.85
CA GLN A 403 -36.02 -26.69 26.57
C GLN A 403 -35.65 -27.05 28.03
N GLY A 404 -36.57 -27.11 29.01
CA GLY A 404 -38.02 -26.84 28.95
C GLY A 404 -38.80 -27.90 29.73
N ALA A 405 -39.54 -27.49 30.77
CA ALA A 405 -40.49 -28.31 31.51
C ALA A 405 -41.46 -27.38 32.25
N GLY A 406 -42.74 -27.74 32.32
CA GLY A 406 -43.76 -26.93 33.00
C GLY A 406 -44.24 -27.54 34.31
N ARG A 407 -44.62 -26.69 35.25
CA ARG A 407 -45.66 -26.97 36.26
C ARG A 407 -46.40 -25.67 36.61
N ARG A 408 -47.58 -25.82 37.21
CA ARG A 408 -48.53 -24.73 37.45
C ARG A 408 -48.33 -24.10 38.83
N ASP A 409 -49.26 -23.18 39.14
CA ASP A 409 -49.61 -22.69 40.47
C ASP A 409 -48.64 -21.64 41.06
N GLY A 410 -49.11 -20.49 41.58
CA GLY A 410 -50.47 -19.94 41.54
C GLY A 410 -50.66 -18.82 42.58
N ALA A 411 -51.40 -17.76 42.21
CA ALA A 411 -51.77 -16.62 43.08
C ALA A 411 -50.60 -15.79 43.68
N ALA A 412 -50.81 -14.60 44.27
CA ALA A 412 -51.70 -13.48 43.91
C ALA A 412 -51.23 -12.20 44.63
N GLY A 413 -51.40 -11.03 44.00
CA GLY A 413 -51.03 -9.72 44.57
C GLY A 413 -49.51 -9.46 44.63
N GLY A 414 -49.05 -8.22 44.80
CA GLY A 414 -49.78 -6.95 44.91
C GLY A 414 -49.15 -6.02 45.95
N GLY A 415 -49.07 -4.72 45.68
CA GLY A 415 -48.53 -3.72 46.61
C GLY A 415 -47.30 -3.00 46.06
N ALA A 416 -47.34 -1.67 46.09
CA ALA A 416 -46.32 -0.78 45.53
C ALA A 416 -45.37 -0.22 46.60
N SER A 417 -44.30 0.45 46.14
CA SER A 417 -43.57 1.53 46.82
C SER A 417 -42.78 1.23 48.11
N ALA A 418 -41.46 1.48 48.07
CA ALA A 418 -40.80 2.53 48.88
C ALA A 418 -39.25 2.49 48.81
N LYS A 419 -38.64 3.67 48.77
CA LYS A 419 -37.30 4.01 49.31
C LYS A 419 -37.56 4.74 50.67
N PRO A 420 -36.60 4.98 51.60
CA PRO A 420 -35.18 5.26 51.32
C PRO A 420 -34.11 4.87 52.40
N ALA A 421 -32.87 5.31 52.13
CA ALA A 421 -31.86 5.87 53.04
C ALA A 421 -31.21 5.06 54.20
N GLN A 422 -29.86 5.10 54.17
CA GLN A 422 -28.91 5.38 55.27
C GLN A 422 -29.12 4.77 56.69
N GLY A 423 -28.09 4.06 57.15
CA GLY A 423 -27.85 3.74 58.57
C GLY A 423 -26.39 3.35 58.79
N SER A 424 -25.76 3.81 59.88
CA SER A 424 -24.32 3.66 60.13
C SER A 424 -23.98 3.24 61.56
N GLY A 425 -22.99 2.35 61.71
CA GLY A 425 -22.11 2.36 62.89
C GLY A 425 -22.02 1.10 63.74
N GLN A 426 -20.78 0.77 64.13
CA GLN A 426 -20.33 0.11 65.38
C GLN A 426 -20.95 -1.27 65.74
N ARG A 427 -20.16 -2.36 65.66
CA ARG A 427 -19.08 -2.81 66.58
C ARG A 427 -19.59 -3.45 67.88
N SER A 428 -19.40 -4.76 67.98
CA SER A 428 -19.13 -5.51 69.21
C SER A 428 -18.11 -6.63 68.90
N GLY A 429 -17.42 -7.18 69.91
CA GLY A 429 -16.44 -8.25 69.69
C GLY A 429 -15.64 -8.65 70.94
N GLN A 430 -15.17 -9.91 70.95
CA GLN A 430 -14.34 -10.56 71.99
C GLN A 430 -13.35 -11.51 71.26
N ARG A 431 -12.02 -11.41 71.50
CA ARG A 431 -11.18 -12.23 72.43
C ARG A 431 -11.11 -13.75 72.10
N ALA A 432 -10.01 -14.49 72.29
CA ALA A 432 -8.57 -14.24 72.57
C ALA A 432 -7.81 -15.61 72.67
N SER A 433 -6.47 -15.77 72.64
CA SER A 433 -5.35 -15.16 71.87
C SER A 433 -4.00 -15.84 72.25
N ASN A 434 -3.22 -16.40 71.30
CA ASN A 434 -1.84 -16.95 71.49
C ASN A 434 -1.16 -17.14 70.11
N ALA A 435 0.18 -17.13 69.91
CA ALA A 435 1.35 -16.89 70.79
C ALA A 435 2.50 -16.14 70.02
N GLN A 436 3.70 -15.99 70.61
CA GLN A 436 4.73 -14.98 70.24
C GLN A 436 5.99 -15.48 69.47
N PRO A 437 6.74 -14.59 68.78
CA PRO A 437 8.11 -14.81 68.28
C PRO A 437 9.18 -13.77 68.76
N ALA A 438 10.47 -14.15 68.87
CA ALA A 438 11.69 -13.30 69.02
C ALA A 438 12.98 -14.19 68.98
N PRO A 439 14.26 -13.69 68.95
CA PRO A 439 14.78 -12.31 68.98
C PRO A 439 15.86 -11.95 67.90
N ARG A 440 16.70 -10.91 68.14
CA ARG A 440 17.69 -10.24 67.24
C ARG A 440 19.18 -10.49 67.66
N PRO A 441 20.23 -9.90 67.02
CA PRO A 441 20.72 -8.49 67.20
C PRO A 441 20.87 -7.70 65.85
N GLN A 442 20.96 -6.35 65.69
CA GLN A 442 21.78 -5.23 66.25
C GLN A 442 23.27 -5.22 65.81
N GLY A 443 23.95 -4.14 65.36
CA GLY A 443 23.62 -2.70 65.08
C GLY A 443 24.53 -2.15 63.93
N ALA A 444 24.91 -0.87 63.71
CA ALA A 444 24.62 0.46 64.30
C ALA A 444 24.95 1.63 63.29
N LYS A 445 25.39 2.83 63.73
CA LYS A 445 25.81 4.08 62.97
C LYS A 445 26.80 4.92 63.85
N PRO A 446 27.32 6.17 63.55
CA PRO A 446 27.15 7.10 62.39
C PRO A 446 28.42 7.89 61.88
N ALA A 447 28.24 8.72 60.83
CA ALA A 447 29.00 9.95 60.43
C ALA A 447 30.52 9.86 60.08
N GLY A 448 31.13 10.79 59.31
CA GLY A 448 30.57 11.87 58.45
C GLY A 448 31.62 12.93 57.97
N ASN A 449 31.36 13.55 56.80
CA ASN A 449 31.98 14.78 56.24
C ASN A 449 33.42 14.70 55.62
N GLY A 450 33.70 15.49 54.57
CA GLY A 450 35.08 15.85 54.14
C GLY A 450 35.49 15.77 52.64
N GLY A 451 35.70 16.93 52.01
CA GLY A 451 36.94 17.27 51.24
C GLY A 451 37.25 16.69 49.84
N GLN A 452 36.85 17.43 48.79
CA GLN A 452 37.45 17.70 47.45
C GLN A 452 38.61 16.88 46.80
N PRO A 453 38.70 16.87 45.45
CA PRO A 453 39.72 16.14 44.66
C PRO A 453 41.00 16.94 44.35
N ARG A 454 42.03 16.27 43.79
CA ARG A 454 43.17 16.91 43.09
C ARG A 454 43.54 16.20 41.78
N ARG A 455 44.02 17.00 40.82
CA ARG A 455 44.88 16.57 39.70
C ARG A 455 46.34 16.68 40.16
N ASP A 456 47.25 16.01 39.44
CA ASP A 456 48.55 16.52 38.93
C ASP A 456 49.39 15.32 38.41
N THR A 457 50.57 15.47 37.79
CA THR A 457 50.96 16.12 36.50
C THR A 457 52.22 15.37 35.98
N GLN A 458 52.81 15.82 34.86
CA GLN A 458 54.14 15.42 34.32
C GLN A 458 54.18 14.01 33.68
N ARG A 459 54.77 13.73 32.51
CA ARG A 459 55.95 14.22 31.72
C ARG A 459 57.27 13.51 32.05
N HIS A 460 57.65 12.57 31.17
CA HIS A 460 58.94 12.42 30.48
C HIS A 460 58.60 11.58 29.21
N ASP A 461 58.90 12.00 27.97
CA ASP A 461 60.20 12.10 27.29
C ASP A 461 60.92 10.75 27.14
N ASP A 462 60.88 10.18 25.92
CA ASP A 462 62.09 9.64 25.27
C ASP A 462 61.95 9.39 23.74
N ARG A 463 63.07 9.55 23.02
CA ARG A 463 63.39 9.29 21.59
C ARG A 463 64.93 9.17 21.51
N PRO A 464 65.60 8.56 20.49
CA PRO A 464 65.18 8.20 19.11
C PRO A 464 65.48 6.68 18.83
N ARG A 465 65.64 6.06 17.63
CA ARG A 465 66.13 6.33 16.24
C ARG A 465 65.41 5.37 15.26
N ALA A 466 65.18 5.67 13.97
CA ALA A 466 66.05 5.46 12.78
C ALA A 466 66.63 4.03 12.61
N ALA A 467 66.67 3.36 11.45
CA ALA A 467 66.38 3.71 10.03
C ALA A 467 65.85 2.45 9.28
N ALA A 468 64.90 2.50 8.34
CA ALA A 468 64.99 2.80 6.89
C ALA A 468 65.89 1.86 6.03
N HIS A 469 65.32 1.25 4.99
CA HIS A 469 65.98 0.99 3.69
C HIS A 469 64.97 0.65 2.57
N ASP A 470 65.19 1.19 1.37
CA ASP A 470 64.32 1.04 0.17
C ASP A 470 64.72 -0.12 -0.76
N GLY A 471 63.80 -0.52 -1.67
CA GLY A 471 64.02 -1.61 -2.63
C GLY A 471 62.94 -1.79 -3.71
N ALA A 472 62.70 -0.76 -4.54
CA ALA A 472 61.95 -0.85 -5.81
C ALA A 472 62.79 -1.54 -6.92
N PRO A 473 62.28 -1.96 -8.11
CA PRO A 473 61.08 -1.45 -8.82
C PRO A 473 60.22 -2.46 -9.62
N ALA A 474 59.11 -1.98 -10.22
CA ALA A 474 58.70 -2.17 -11.64
C ALA A 474 57.19 -1.93 -11.87
N HIS A 475 56.81 -1.46 -13.06
CA HIS A 475 55.42 -1.16 -13.42
C HIS A 475 54.66 -2.35 -14.03
N HIS A 476 53.35 -2.44 -13.78
CA HIS A 476 52.38 -2.95 -14.77
C HIS A 476 51.01 -2.27 -14.64
N ALA A 477 50.32 -2.08 -15.77
CA ALA A 477 49.02 -1.44 -15.88
C ALA A 477 48.00 -2.39 -16.57
N PRO A 478 46.68 -2.25 -16.32
CA PRO A 478 45.69 -3.23 -16.79
C PRO A 478 45.44 -3.18 -18.30
N ARG A 479 45.25 -4.34 -18.92
CA ARG A 479 44.96 -4.51 -20.36
C ARG A 479 43.50 -4.19 -20.71
N LYS A 480 43.28 -3.59 -21.88
CA LYS A 480 42.00 -3.66 -22.64
C LYS A 480 42.01 -4.87 -23.59
N PRO A 481 40.86 -5.46 -23.93
CA PRO A 481 40.74 -6.43 -25.02
C PRO A 481 40.58 -5.75 -26.40
N GLN A 482 41.51 -6.05 -27.30
CA GLN A 482 41.22 -6.23 -28.74
C GLN A 482 41.06 -7.74 -28.99
N GLY A 483 40.51 -8.23 -30.10
CA GLY A 483 39.93 -7.58 -31.28
C GLY A 483 39.75 -8.65 -32.36
N ASN A 484 38.59 -8.69 -33.04
CA ASN A 484 38.19 -9.87 -33.81
C ASN A 484 38.83 -9.91 -35.23
N ARG A 485 39.32 -11.07 -35.69
CA ARG A 485 39.73 -11.32 -37.08
C ARG A 485 39.45 -12.76 -37.52
N SER A 486 38.89 -12.90 -38.72
CA SER A 486 38.56 -14.17 -39.40
C SER A 486 39.78 -14.80 -40.09
N PRO A 487 39.59 -15.91 -40.84
CA PRO A 487 39.70 -15.76 -42.30
C PRO A 487 38.74 -16.60 -43.18
N ASN A 488 38.42 -16.03 -44.35
CA ASN A 488 38.09 -16.61 -45.66
C ASN A 488 36.93 -17.62 -45.90
N GLY A 489 36.14 -17.33 -46.96
CA GLY A 489 35.14 -18.22 -47.57
C GLY A 489 34.25 -17.49 -48.59
N ASN A 490 34.74 -17.27 -49.82
CA ASN A 490 34.03 -16.65 -50.97
C ASN A 490 33.57 -17.79 -51.94
N PRO A 491 32.78 -17.58 -53.04
CA PRO A 491 32.25 -16.32 -53.59
C PRO A 491 30.78 -16.33 -54.13
N GLY A 492 30.27 -15.13 -54.48
CA GLY A 492 29.68 -14.92 -55.82
C GLY A 492 28.16 -14.69 -55.96
N ALA A 493 27.78 -13.46 -56.32
CA ALA A 493 26.60 -13.13 -57.13
C ALA A 493 26.81 -11.76 -57.81
N LEU A 494 26.30 -11.56 -59.03
CA LEU A 494 26.53 -10.35 -59.84
C LEU A 494 25.24 -9.57 -60.16
N LEU A 495 25.47 -8.28 -60.46
CA LEU A 495 24.57 -7.22 -60.91
C LEU A 495 23.51 -7.62 -61.98
N GLY A 496 22.37 -6.89 -61.99
CA GLY A 496 21.83 -6.36 -63.26
C GLY A 496 20.31 -6.34 -63.52
N GLY A 497 19.68 -5.17 -63.38
CA GLY A 497 18.41 -4.78 -64.06
C GLY A 497 17.09 -5.48 -63.62
N GLY A 498 15.91 -5.02 -64.04
CA GLY A 498 15.58 -3.75 -64.71
C GLY A 498 14.15 -3.64 -65.30
N VAL A 499 13.34 -2.68 -64.81
CA VAL A 499 12.22 -1.96 -65.47
C VAL A 499 11.01 -2.74 -66.07
N LYS A 500 9.81 -2.55 -65.47
CA LYS A 500 8.47 -2.23 -66.07
C LYS A 500 7.40 -2.35 -64.95
N ARG A 501 6.44 -1.44 -64.69
CA ARG A 501 5.45 -0.62 -65.46
C ARG A 501 4.05 -1.28 -65.54
N ASN A 502 3.03 -0.42 -65.59
CA ASN A 502 1.57 -0.69 -65.72
C ASN A 502 0.89 -1.24 -64.43
N ASP A 503 -0.37 -0.94 -64.10
CA ASP A 503 -1.27 0.14 -64.56
C ASP A 503 -2.38 0.42 -63.51
N ALA A 504 -3.12 1.53 -63.68
CA ALA A 504 -4.37 1.82 -62.96
C ALA A 504 -5.59 1.66 -63.87
N PRO A 505 -6.82 1.58 -63.32
CA PRO A 505 -7.72 2.73 -63.52
C PRO A 505 -8.61 3.08 -62.30
N ARG A 506 -9.30 4.22 -62.41
CA ARG A 506 -10.34 4.72 -61.48
C ARG A 506 -11.75 4.44 -62.03
N GLY A 507 -12.76 4.39 -61.15
CA GLY A 507 -14.14 4.72 -61.53
C GLY A 507 -15.22 4.13 -60.62
N GLY A 508 -16.17 4.94 -60.13
CA GLY A 508 -17.36 4.46 -59.40
C GLY A 508 -17.85 5.38 -58.27
N GLN A 509 -18.74 6.32 -58.57
CA GLN A 509 -19.61 6.98 -57.59
C GLN A 509 -21.02 6.35 -57.63
N PRO A 510 -21.81 6.52 -56.57
CA PRO A 510 -23.25 6.74 -56.72
C PRO A 510 -23.71 8.07 -56.12
N SER A 511 -24.87 8.55 -56.59
CA SER A 511 -25.39 9.91 -56.35
C SER A 511 -26.38 10.03 -55.18
N ARG A 512 -26.69 11.27 -54.80
CA ARG A 512 -27.64 11.62 -53.73
C ARG A 512 -29.12 11.46 -54.13
N ASN A 513 -29.93 11.05 -53.16
CA ASN A 513 -31.26 11.59 -52.83
C ASN A 513 -31.45 11.41 -51.30
N GLY A 514 -32.12 12.27 -50.52
CA GLY A 514 -32.67 13.59 -50.84
C GLY A 514 -33.92 13.90 -50.00
N ASP A 515 -33.86 14.84 -49.05
CA ASP A 515 -35.05 15.33 -48.31
C ASP A 515 -34.85 16.76 -47.75
N ARG A 516 -35.94 17.46 -47.39
CA ARG A 516 -36.01 18.82 -46.83
C ARG A 516 -37.21 18.96 -45.87
N GLY A 517 -36.98 19.33 -44.60
CA GLY A 517 -37.98 19.20 -43.52
C GLY A 517 -38.53 20.46 -42.82
N ARG A 518 -38.05 21.67 -43.16
CA ARG A 518 -38.26 22.97 -42.46
C ARG A 518 -37.52 23.13 -41.12
#